data_AF-A3YEG5-F1
#
_entry.id   AF-A3YEG5-F1
#
_cell.length_a   1.000
_cell.length_b   1.000
_cell.length_c   1.000
_cell.angle_alpha   90.00
_cell.angle_beta   90.00
_cell.angle_gamma   90.00
#
_symmetry.space_group_name_H-M   'P 1'
#
loop_
_entity.id
_entity.type
_entity.pdbx_description
1 polymer ?
#
loop_
_entity_poly.entity_id
_entity_poly.type
_entity_poly.pdbx_seq_one_letter_code
_entity_poly.pdbx_strand_id
1 'polypeptide(L)'
;MLARIVVNPFLKRRFYTMSLPPCPKCQSEYVYQDQELLICPECAYEWNPTAEAEEDAFTVKDANGTPLQDGDKVTLAKDLKVKSSSMIMKIGTKAVVKRVLDKKDHELDCKVDGAGDMMVTAKFVKKA
;
A
#
# COMPACT_ATOMS: atom_id res chain seq x y z
N MET A 1 -43.04 -30.42 10.61
CA MET A 1 -41.86 -31.31 10.60
C MET A 1 -40.71 -30.55 9.96
N LEU A 2 -40.01 -29.74 10.75
CA LEU A 2 -38.95 -28.82 10.31
C LEU A 2 -37.60 -29.54 10.32
N ALA A 3 -37.08 -29.88 9.15
CA ALA A 3 -35.74 -30.44 9.02
C ALA A 3 -34.71 -29.31 9.28
N ARG A 4 -34.07 -29.40 10.45
CA ARG A 4 -32.97 -28.52 10.85
C ARG A 4 -31.79 -28.75 9.92
N ILE A 5 -31.45 -27.72 9.14
CA ILE A 5 -30.20 -27.65 8.40
C ILE A 5 -29.06 -27.56 9.42
N VAL A 6 -28.35 -28.67 9.63
CA VAL A 6 -27.09 -28.67 10.37
C VAL A 6 -26.00 -28.23 9.39
N VAL A 7 -25.82 -26.92 9.21
CA VAL A 7 -24.59 -26.39 8.60
C VAL A 7 -23.52 -26.51 9.67
N ASN A 8 -22.78 -27.61 9.64
CA ASN A 8 -21.70 -27.88 10.57
C ASN A 8 -20.53 -26.90 10.30
N PRO A 9 -20.18 -25.98 11.22
CA PRO A 9 -19.25 -24.88 10.95
C PRO A 9 -17.76 -25.28 10.98
N PHE A 10 -17.44 -26.57 10.94
CA PHE A 10 -16.11 -27.11 11.28
C PHE A 10 -15.26 -27.57 10.08
N LEU A 11 -15.74 -27.45 8.84
CA LEU A 11 -14.97 -27.84 7.63
C LEU A 11 -14.27 -26.66 6.94
N LYS A 12 -14.13 -25.52 7.63
CA LYS A 12 -13.10 -24.52 7.29
C LYS A 12 -11.73 -25.05 7.72
N ARG A 13 -11.11 -25.89 6.90
CA ARG A 13 -9.65 -26.00 6.71
C ARG A 13 -9.35 -27.31 5.99
N ARG A 14 -8.50 -27.19 4.97
CA ARG A 14 -7.73 -28.26 4.28
C ARG A 14 -8.32 -28.75 2.97
N PHE A 15 -8.43 -27.85 1.98
CA PHE A 15 -8.22 -28.24 0.58
C PHE A 15 -6.77 -27.97 0.21
N TYR A 16 -5.97 -29.03 0.29
CA TYR A 16 -4.72 -29.16 -0.44
C TYR A 16 -5.11 -29.79 -1.78
N THR A 17 -5.51 -28.95 -2.74
CA THR A 17 -5.63 -29.31 -4.15
C THR A 17 -4.77 -28.30 -4.90
N MET A 18 -3.92 -28.78 -5.81
CA MET A 18 -3.24 -27.95 -6.80
C MET A 18 -4.28 -27.37 -7.77
N SER A 19 -5.19 -26.54 -7.29
CA SER A 19 -6.27 -25.94 -8.08
C SER A 19 -6.28 -24.45 -7.79
N LEU A 20 -5.94 -23.69 -8.81
CA LEU A 20 -5.90 -22.23 -8.83
C LEU A 20 -7.23 -21.64 -8.30
N PRO A 21 -7.21 -20.43 -7.69
CA PRO A 21 -8.42 -19.83 -7.16
C PRO A 21 -9.45 -19.62 -8.29
N PRO A 22 -10.76 -19.76 -8.02
CA PRO A 22 -11.79 -19.50 -9.01
C PRO A 22 -11.76 -18.03 -9.45
N CYS A 23 -12.24 -17.76 -10.65
CA CYS A 23 -12.23 -16.41 -11.21
C CYS A 23 -13.11 -15.45 -10.37
N PRO A 24 -12.61 -14.26 -9.98
CA PRO A 24 -13.39 -13.33 -9.16
C PRO A 24 -14.59 -12.71 -9.89
N LYS A 25 -14.59 -12.71 -11.23
CA LYS A 25 -15.63 -12.09 -12.05
C LYS A 25 -16.80 -13.03 -12.36
N CYS A 26 -16.52 -14.29 -12.62
CA CYS A 26 -17.51 -15.28 -13.06
C CYS A 26 -17.63 -16.50 -12.14
N GLN A 27 -16.82 -16.59 -11.08
CA GLN A 27 -16.76 -17.71 -10.13
C GLN A 27 -16.49 -19.08 -10.77
N SER A 28 -15.96 -19.10 -12.00
CA SER A 28 -15.59 -20.33 -12.70
C SER A 28 -14.36 -20.97 -12.05
N GLU A 29 -14.40 -22.29 -11.90
CA GLU A 29 -13.29 -23.12 -11.41
C GLU A 29 -12.23 -23.37 -12.50
N TYR A 30 -12.57 -23.11 -13.76
CA TYR A 30 -11.67 -23.28 -14.90
C TYR A 30 -10.76 -22.07 -15.05
N VAL A 31 -9.75 -21.98 -14.21
CA VAL A 31 -8.71 -20.95 -14.26
C VAL A 31 -7.40 -21.63 -14.60
N TYR A 32 -6.65 -21.05 -15.54
CA TYR A 32 -5.30 -21.53 -15.86
C TYR A 32 -4.28 -20.42 -15.59
N GLN A 33 -3.07 -20.84 -15.21
CA GLN A 33 -1.96 -19.94 -14.97
C GLN A 33 -1.11 -19.86 -16.23
N ASP A 34 -0.90 -18.65 -16.75
CA ASP A 34 0.11 -18.32 -17.74
C ASP A 34 1.19 -17.48 -17.05
N GLN A 35 2.32 -18.10 -16.76
CA GLN A 35 3.42 -17.49 -16.00
C GLN A 35 2.95 -16.96 -14.62
N GLU A 36 2.88 -15.64 -14.45
CA GLU A 36 2.46 -14.97 -13.21
C GLU A 36 0.98 -14.55 -13.25
N LEU A 37 0.32 -14.69 -14.40
CA LEU A 37 -1.08 -14.33 -14.59
C LEU A 37 -1.98 -15.55 -14.47
N LEU A 38 -3.14 -15.35 -13.86
CA LEU A 38 -4.28 -16.25 -13.90
C LEU A 38 -5.27 -15.75 -14.94
N ILE A 39 -5.71 -16.64 -15.81
CA ILE A 39 -6.58 -16.34 -16.93
C ILE A 39 -7.83 -17.22 -16.86
N CYS A 40 -8.99 -16.59 -17.02
CA CYS A 40 -10.26 -17.29 -17.11
C CYS A 40 -10.73 -17.37 -18.58
N PRO A 41 -10.89 -18.56 -19.17
CA PRO A 41 -11.35 -18.75 -20.55
C PRO A 41 -12.82 -18.39 -20.75
N GLU A 42 -13.64 -18.42 -19.68
CA GLU A 42 -15.07 -18.12 -19.75
C GLU A 42 -15.36 -16.63 -19.89
N CYS A 43 -14.49 -15.77 -19.35
CA CYS A 43 -14.74 -14.33 -19.30
C CYS A 43 -13.56 -13.45 -19.75
N ALA A 44 -12.47 -14.07 -20.20
CA ALA A 44 -11.22 -13.43 -20.59
C ALA A 44 -10.70 -12.45 -19.50
N TYR A 45 -10.97 -12.75 -18.23
CA TYR A 45 -10.45 -11.96 -17.12
C TYR A 45 -9.07 -12.48 -16.75
N GLU A 46 -8.12 -11.58 -16.71
CA GLU A 46 -6.71 -11.82 -16.43
C GLU A 46 -6.37 -11.10 -15.12
N TRP A 47 -5.81 -11.80 -14.15
CA TRP A 47 -5.39 -11.21 -12.89
C TRP A 47 -4.13 -11.89 -12.36
N ASN A 48 -3.29 -11.15 -11.68
CA ASN A 48 -2.09 -11.71 -11.06
C ASN A 48 -2.30 -11.70 -9.52
N PRO A 49 -2.43 -12.87 -8.87
CA PRO A 49 -2.60 -12.96 -7.42
C PRO A 49 -1.33 -12.56 -6.64
N THR A 50 -0.19 -12.52 -7.32
CA THR A 50 1.11 -12.10 -6.78
C THR A 50 1.33 -10.60 -6.96
N ALA A 51 0.78 -9.98 -8.02
CA ALA A 51 0.93 -8.53 -8.24
C ALA A 51 0.25 -7.69 -7.15
N GLU A 52 -0.83 -8.17 -6.53
CA GLU A 52 -1.43 -7.51 -5.36
C GLU A 52 -0.47 -7.45 -4.14
N ALA A 53 0.63 -8.23 -4.14
CA ALA A 53 1.68 -8.16 -3.13
C ALA A 53 2.89 -7.29 -3.53
N GLU A 54 2.96 -6.84 -4.79
CA GLU A 54 4.05 -5.99 -5.31
C GLU A 54 3.60 -4.55 -5.61
N GLU A 55 2.30 -4.25 -5.48
CA GLU A 55 1.80 -2.88 -5.30
C GLU A 55 1.89 -2.40 -3.84
N ASP A 56 2.62 -3.12 -2.99
CA ASP A 56 3.24 -2.57 -1.78
C ASP A 56 4.41 -1.66 -2.20
N ALA A 57 4.08 -0.60 -2.93
CA ALA A 57 4.88 0.61 -3.00
C ALA A 57 5.25 0.94 -1.57
N PHE A 58 6.52 0.70 -1.20
CA PHE A 58 7.03 0.76 0.16
C PHE A 58 6.23 1.74 1.00
N THR A 59 5.27 1.20 1.75
CA THR A 59 4.25 2.01 2.37
C THR A 59 4.90 2.71 3.56
N VAL A 60 5.56 3.82 3.29
CA VAL A 60 6.25 4.60 4.31
C VAL A 60 5.18 5.22 5.19
N LYS A 61 5.19 4.83 6.47
CA LYS A 61 4.22 5.29 7.45
C LYS A 61 4.68 6.59 8.07
N ASP A 62 3.79 7.57 8.20
CA ASP A 62 4.10 8.79 8.95
C ASP A 62 4.16 8.54 10.46
N ALA A 63 4.41 9.60 11.22
CA ALA A 63 4.39 9.60 12.68
C ALA A 63 3.09 9.04 13.31
N ASN A 64 1.95 9.15 12.60
CA ASN A 64 0.66 8.63 13.05
C ASN A 64 0.33 7.23 12.51
N GLY A 65 1.22 6.61 11.72
CA GLY A 65 1.00 5.29 11.15
C GLY A 65 0.12 5.25 9.90
N THR A 66 -0.15 6.39 9.27
CA THR A 66 -0.88 6.47 7.99
C THR A 66 0.05 6.09 6.85
N PRO A 67 -0.40 5.28 5.89
CA PRO A 67 0.34 5.02 4.67
C PRO A 67 0.47 6.31 3.83
N LEU A 68 1.69 6.64 3.40
CA LEU A 68 1.93 7.74 2.48
C LEU A 68 2.22 7.21 1.09
N GLN A 69 1.67 7.91 0.10
CA GLN A 69 1.90 7.63 -1.30
C GLN A 69 2.48 8.86 -2.00
N ASP A 70 2.99 8.66 -3.21
CA ASP A 70 3.49 9.74 -4.04
C ASP A 70 2.36 10.73 -4.38
N GLY A 71 2.63 12.03 -4.20
CA GLY A 71 1.66 13.10 -4.44
C GLY A 71 0.82 13.50 -3.22
N ASP A 72 0.94 12.83 -2.07
CA ASP A 72 0.22 13.20 -0.86
C ASP A 72 0.72 14.50 -0.23
N LYS A 73 -0.19 15.23 0.43
CA LYS A 73 0.15 16.42 1.21
C LYS A 73 0.45 16.02 2.65
N VAL A 74 1.59 16.50 3.15
CA VAL A 74 2.05 16.26 4.50
C VAL A 74 2.32 17.57 5.22
N THR A 75 2.28 17.52 6.54
CA THR A 75 2.67 18.63 7.41
C THR A 75 3.72 18.17 8.40
N LEU A 76 4.59 19.07 8.84
CA LEU A 76 5.56 18.75 9.88
C LEU A 76 4.89 18.66 11.25
N ALA A 77 5.18 17.58 11.99
CA ALA A 77 4.68 17.33 13.34
C ALA A 77 5.62 17.85 14.43
N LYS A 78 6.86 18.20 14.10
CA LYS A 78 7.87 18.76 15.02
C LYS A 78 8.59 19.94 14.37
N ASP A 79 9.18 20.80 15.18
CA ASP A 79 10.15 21.79 14.72
C ASP A 79 11.46 21.11 14.32
N LEU A 80 11.98 21.49 13.16
CA LEU A 80 13.23 20.97 12.62
C LEU A 80 14.09 22.12 12.11
N LYS A 81 15.36 22.11 12.52
CA LYS A 81 16.38 22.96 11.93
C LYS A 81 16.97 22.23 10.74
N VAL A 82 16.78 22.80 9.56
CA VAL A 82 17.37 22.27 8.32
C VAL A 82 18.88 22.47 8.39
N LYS A 83 19.68 21.39 8.25
CA LYS A 83 21.15 21.52 8.26
C LYS A 83 21.69 22.41 7.14
N SER A 84 20.99 22.45 6.00
CA SER A 84 21.35 23.22 4.82
C SER A 84 20.97 24.72 4.89
N SER A 85 20.22 25.15 5.90
CA SER A 85 19.62 26.50 5.91
C SER A 85 19.50 27.02 7.34
N SER A 86 19.79 28.30 7.58
CA SER A 86 19.58 28.92 8.92
C SER A 86 18.10 29.09 9.29
N MET A 87 17.17 28.60 8.47
CA MET A 87 15.73 28.72 8.66
C MET A 87 15.20 27.55 9.49
N ILE A 88 14.41 27.87 10.50
CA ILE A 88 13.75 26.88 11.37
C ILE A 88 12.37 26.59 10.77
N MET A 89 12.13 25.35 10.34
CA MET A 89 10.80 24.92 9.94
C MET A 89 9.99 24.66 11.20
N LYS A 90 9.00 25.53 11.43
CA LYS A 90 8.07 25.38 12.53
C LYS A 90 7.05 24.29 12.21
N ILE A 91 6.51 23.69 13.27
CA ILE A 91 5.37 22.78 13.20
C ILE A 91 4.24 23.38 12.35
N GLY A 92 3.64 22.57 11.46
CA GLY A 92 2.57 23.02 10.56
C GLY A 92 3.02 23.51 9.18
N THR A 93 4.31 23.51 8.87
CA THR A 93 4.78 23.74 7.49
C THR A 93 4.24 22.63 6.58
N LYS A 94 3.68 23.02 5.42
CA LYS A 94 3.11 22.10 4.43
C LYS A 94 4.19 21.66 3.44
N ALA A 95 4.17 20.38 3.10
CA ALA A 95 5.01 19.80 2.06
C ALA A 95 4.21 18.78 1.24
N VAL A 96 4.68 18.49 0.04
CA VAL A 96 4.05 17.52 -0.87
C VAL A 96 5.05 16.39 -1.12
N VAL A 97 4.64 15.14 -0.91
CA VAL A 97 5.47 13.97 -1.22
C VAL A 97 5.63 13.88 -2.72
N LYS A 98 6.86 13.93 -3.21
CA LYS A 98 7.16 13.79 -4.64
C LYS A 98 7.54 12.38 -5.03
N ARG A 99 8.31 11.73 -4.17
CA ARG A 99 8.73 10.33 -4.33
C ARG A 99 9.03 9.72 -2.97
N VAL A 100 8.62 8.49 -2.77
CA VAL A 100 9.08 7.65 -1.66
C VAL A 100 10.43 7.02 -2.07
N LEU A 101 11.45 7.11 -1.20
CA LEU A 101 12.74 6.46 -1.42
C LEU A 101 13.00 5.38 -0.37
N ASP A 102 13.49 4.23 -0.83
CA ASP A 102 13.95 3.11 0.00
C ASP A 102 15.33 3.33 0.65
N LYS A 103 15.55 4.49 1.26
CA LYS A 103 16.81 4.80 1.97
C LYS A 103 16.57 4.98 3.46
N LYS A 104 17.36 4.24 4.25
CA LYS A 104 17.27 4.12 5.71
C LYS A 104 17.43 5.43 6.50
N ASP A 105 18.06 6.45 5.92
CA ASP A 105 18.26 7.77 6.55
C ASP A 105 17.26 8.83 6.07
N HIS A 106 16.76 8.67 4.85
CA HIS A 106 15.98 9.67 4.11
C HIS A 106 14.93 8.97 3.23
N GLU A 107 13.79 8.68 3.85
CA GLU A 107 12.75 7.83 3.26
C GLU A 107 11.79 8.59 2.34
N LEU A 108 11.65 9.91 2.49
CA LEU A 108 10.69 10.72 1.75
C LEU A 108 11.33 11.93 1.09
N ASP A 109 11.16 12.06 -0.22
CA ASP A 109 11.46 13.30 -0.95
C ASP A 109 10.21 14.17 -0.95
N CYS A 110 10.26 15.24 -0.17
CA CYS A 110 9.15 16.15 0.03
C CYS A 110 9.48 17.51 -0.59
N LYS A 111 8.54 18.07 -1.34
CA LYS A 111 8.63 19.45 -1.79
C LYS A 111 7.94 20.37 -0.80
N VAL A 112 8.71 21.25 -0.17
CA VAL A 112 8.21 22.23 0.80
C VAL A 112 7.89 23.54 0.08
N ASP A 113 6.70 24.10 0.35
CA ASP A 113 6.30 25.41 -0.17
C ASP A 113 7.25 26.50 0.36
N GLY A 114 8.12 27.01 -0.51
CA GLY A 114 9.08 28.09 -0.21
C GLY A 114 10.53 27.65 0.04
N ALA A 115 10.80 26.36 0.27
CA ALA A 115 12.17 25.85 0.48
C ALA A 115 12.65 24.88 -0.62
N GLY A 116 11.75 24.38 -1.48
CA GLY A 116 12.10 23.51 -2.61
C GLY A 116 12.02 22.01 -2.27
N ASP A 117 12.68 21.18 -3.08
CA ASP A 117 12.73 19.73 -2.89
C ASP A 117 13.72 19.38 -1.77
N MET A 118 13.26 18.65 -0.74
CA MET A 118 14.03 18.27 0.44
C MET A 118 13.72 16.84 0.89
N MET A 119 14.78 16.12 1.24
CA MET A 119 14.67 14.79 1.82
C MET A 119 14.41 14.86 3.33
N VAL A 120 13.35 14.19 3.78
CA VAL A 120 12.95 14.10 5.19
C VAL A 120 12.62 12.66 5.58
N THR A 121 12.75 12.36 6.87
CA THR A 121 12.41 11.05 7.44
C THR A 121 10.91 11.01 7.80
N ALA A 122 10.25 9.87 7.57
CA ALA A 122 8.81 9.70 7.76
C ALA A 122 8.32 9.96 9.20
N LYS A 123 9.21 9.80 10.19
CA LYS A 123 8.94 10.03 11.62
C LYS A 123 8.59 11.47 11.98
N PHE A 124 8.86 12.45 11.11
CA PHE A 124 8.67 13.88 11.41
C PHE A 124 7.54 14.54 10.62
N VAL A 125 6.99 13.82 9.64
CA VAL A 125 5.85 14.27 8.86
C VAL A 125 4.58 13.61 9.39
N LYS A 126 3.44 14.25 9.12
CA LYS A 126 2.09 13.70 9.30
C LYS A 126 1.28 13.98 8.05
N LYS A 127 0.40 13.06 7.65
CA LYS A 127 -0.55 13.34 6.55
C LYS A 127 -1.47 14.50 6.95
N ALA A 128 -1.70 15.43 6.02
CA ALA A 128 -2.45 16.67 6.24
C ALA A 128 -3.87 16.62 5.65
#